data_AF-A0A538JZ70-F1
#
_entry.id   AF-A0A538JZ70-F1
#
_cell.length_a   1.000
_cell.length_b   1.000
_cell.length_c   1.000
_cell.angle_alpha   90.00
_cell.angle_beta   90.00
_cell.angle_gamma   90.00
#
_symmetry.space_group_name_H-M   'P 1'
#
loop_
_entity.id
_entity.type
_entity.pdbx_description
1 polymer ?
#
loop_
_entity_poly.entity_id
_entity_poly.type
_entity_poly.pdbx_seq_one_letter_code
_entity_poly.pdbx_strand_id
1 'polypeptide(L)'
;MRVRALLLLALCAALAACGGSSNRPAAPNGTIRTVAEPKRQCQGSKVTAKRVLQRKRLNADLRRIGVAAATVKGYTENGNAALNSAVDRFELDVAGEALPVHERSRYIDRAAALVGPRCYLCFQALEANRPIAAGAKLPCD
;
A
#
# COMPACT_ATOMS: atom_id res chain seq x y z
N MET A 1 19.36 -23.11 -35.19
CA MET A 1 19.43 -22.18 -34.04
C MET A 1 20.41 -21.03 -34.31
N ARG A 2 20.12 -20.11 -35.23
CA ARG A 2 21.02 -18.96 -35.54
C ARG A 2 20.29 -17.66 -35.92
N VAL A 3 18.97 -17.58 -35.70
CA VAL A 3 18.15 -16.42 -36.11
C VAL A 3 17.48 -15.71 -34.92
N ARG A 4 17.59 -16.25 -33.69
CA ARG A 4 17.06 -15.63 -32.47
C ARG A 4 18.01 -14.64 -31.79
N ALA A 5 19.26 -14.54 -32.24
CA ALA A 5 20.28 -13.69 -31.62
C ALA A 5 20.22 -12.21 -32.06
N LEU A 6 19.44 -11.87 -33.11
CA LEU A 6 19.36 -10.52 -33.66
C LEU A 6 18.23 -9.66 -33.06
N LEU A 7 17.36 -10.22 -32.21
CA LEU A 7 16.25 -9.50 -31.57
C LEU A 7 16.59 -8.94 -30.17
N LEU A 8 17.80 -9.23 -29.65
CA LEU A 8 18.22 -8.83 -28.30
C LEU A 8 19.04 -7.53 -28.25
N LEU A 9 19.36 -6.90 -29.40
CA LEU A 9 20.15 -5.66 -29.44
C LEU A 9 19.32 -4.37 -29.50
N ALA A 10 18.00 -4.43 -29.69
CA ALA A 10 17.17 -3.24 -29.92
C ALA A 10 16.43 -2.72 -28.67
N LEU A 11 16.56 -3.37 -27.50
CA LEU A 11 15.80 -3.00 -26.29
C LEU A 11 16.64 -2.31 -25.19
N CYS A 12 17.90 -1.98 -25.46
CA CYS A 12 18.79 -1.29 -24.52
C CYS A 12 18.86 0.24 -24.71
N ALA A 13 18.13 0.83 -25.67
CA ALA A 13 18.24 2.25 -26.00
C ALA A 13 17.24 3.19 -25.28
N ALA A 14 16.44 2.70 -24.32
CA ALA A 14 15.40 3.50 -23.65
C ALA A 14 15.73 3.94 -22.21
N LEU A 15 16.98 3.80 -21.75
CA LEU A 15 17.42 4.18 -20.39
C LEU A 15 18.34 5.41 -20.31
N ALA A 16 18.56 6.13 -21.41
CA ALA A 16 19.45 7.30 -21.43
C ALA A 16 18.69 8.59 -21.81
N ALA A 17 17.71 8.99 -21.00
CA ALA A 17 17.12 10.33 -21.12
C ALA A 17 16.53 10.84 -19.79
N CYS A 18 17.37 10.97 -18.76
CA CYS A 18 17.20 12.03 -17.75
C CYS A 18 18.54 12.22 -17.01
N GLY A 19 19.56 12.67 -17.74
CA GLY A 19 20.89 13.01 -17.21
C GLY A 19 21.28 14.40 -17.67
N GLY A 20 20.57 15.43 -17.20
CA GLY A 20 20.92 16.83 -17.48
C GLY A 20 22.13 17.27 -16.66
N SER A 21 23.33 16.87 -17.08
CA SER A 21 24.59 17.42 -16.55
C SER A 21 24.89 18.72 -17.29
N SER A 22 24.57 19.86 -16.65
CA SER A 22 25.01 21.18 -17.13
C SER A 22 26.40 21.49 -16.57
N ASN A 23 27.41 21.44 -17.44
CA ASN A 23 28.69 22.10 -17.20
C ASN A 23 28.44 23.59 -16.99
N ARG A 24 28.67 24.10 -15.77
CA ARG A 24 28.83 25.54 -15.52
C ARG A 24 30.30 25.82 -15.26
N PRO A 25 30.89 26.83 -15.92
CA PRO A 25 32.23 27.28 -15.60
C PRO A 25 32.19 27.94 -14.21
N ALA A 26 33.25 27.73 -13.42
CA ALA A 26 33.44 28.42 -12.16
C ALA A 26 33.55 29.92 -12.42
N ALA A 27 32.66 30.72 -11.81
CA ALA A 27 32.74 32.16 -11.74
C ALA A 27 32.31 32.64 -10.34
N PRO A 28 32.86 33.78 -9.86
CA PRO A 28 33.17 34.00 -8.45
C PRO A 28 31.98 34.56 -7.66
N ASN A 29 31.91 34.21 -6.37
CA ASN A 29 31.10 34.85 -5.31
C ASN A 29 29.65 35.21 -5.71
N GLY A 30 28.82 34.21 -5.92
CA GLY A 30 27.38 34.37 -6.15
C GLY A 30 26.55 34.05 -4.90
N THR A 31 25.77 35.02 -4.44
CA THR A 31 24.72 34.87 -3.42
C THR A 31 23.76 33.72 -3.79
N ILE A 32 23.51 32.82 -2.84
CA ILE A 32 22.58 31.69 -2.98
C ILE A 32 21.16 32.26 -3.15
N ARG A 33 20.65 32.33 -4.38
CA ARG A 33 19.20 32.54 -4.62
C ARG A 33 18.48 31.23 -4.34
N THR A 34 17.69 31.23 -3.27
CA THR A 34 16.68 30.18 -3.03
C THR A 34 15.69 30.21 -4.18
N VAL A 35 15.69 29.16 -4.99
CA VAL A 35 14.63 28.95 -5.98
C VAL A 35 13.40 28.55 -5.17
N ALA A 36 12.42 29.45 -5.05
CA ALA A 36 11.16 29.13 -4.39
C ALA A 36 10.52 27.96 -5.14
N GLU A 37 10.51 26.78 -4.53
CA GLU A 37 9.82 25.62 -5.09
C GLU A 37 8.33 25.99 -5.23
N PRO A 38 7.73 25.89 -6.42
CA PRO A 38 6.34 26.22 -6.59
C PRO A 38 5.55 25.31 -5.64
N LYS A 39 4.87 25.91 -4.65
CA LYS A 39 3.95 25.19 -3.78
C LYS A 39 2.96 24.52 -4.69
N ARG A 40 3.10 23.19 -4.88
CA ARG A 40 2.09 22.42 -5.59
C ARG A 40 0.82 22.51 -4.76
N GLN A 41 -0.07 23.43 -5.16
CA GLN A 41 -1.39 23.55 -4.56
C GLN A 41 -2.15 22.27 -4.95
N CYS A 42 -2.20 21.30 -4.04
CA CYS A 42 -3.06 20.15 -4.23
C CYS A 42 -4.50 20.65 -4.29
N GLN A 43 -5.15 20.51 -5.44
CA GLN A 43 -6.57 20.82 -5.59
C GLN A 43 -7.39 19.70 -4.91
N GLY A 44 -8.28 20.07 -3.97
CA GLY A 44 -9.22 19.17 -3.31
C GLY A 44 -9.16 19.16 -1.78
N SER A 45 -10.11 18.45 -1.15
CA SER A 45 -10.14 18.27 0.31
C SER A 45 -9.08 17.26 0.76
N LYS A 46 -8.28 17.63 1.77
CA LYS A 46 -7.32 16.73 2.43
C LYS A 46 -8.00 15.44 2.93
N VAL A 47 -9.26 15.53 3.37
CA VAL A 47 -10.05 14.38 3.83
C VAL A 47 -10.36 13.43 2.67
N THR A 48 -10.80 13.97 1.53
CA THR A 48 -11.06 13.18 0.32
C THR A 48 -9.79 12.47 -0.16
N ALA A 49 -8.65 13.18 -0.22
CA ALA A 49 -7.38 12.58 -0.60
C ALA A 49 -6.95 11.44 0.33
N LYS A 50 -7.11 11.61 1.65
CA LYS A 50 -6.82 10.55 2.63
C LYS A 50 -7.72 9.33 2.45
N ARG A 51 -9.02 9.52 2.19
CA ARG A 51 -9.97 8.42 1.92
C ARG A 51 -9.60 7.64 0.66
N VAL A 52 -9.29 8.35 -0.43
CA VAL A 52 -8.86 7.72 -1.69
C VAL A 52 -7.58 6.92 -1.48
N LEU A 53 -6.61 7.48 -0.76
CA LEU A 53 -5.37 6.79 -0.43
C LEU A 53 -5.63 5.54 0.41
N GLN A 54 -6.45 5.63 1.46
CA GLN A 54 -6.75 4.48 2.32
C GLN A 54 -7.44 3.36 1.55
N ARG A 55 -8.47 3.66 0.73
CA ARG A 55 -9.10 2.66 -0.16
C ARG A 55 -8.09 2.01 -1.10
N LYS A 56 -7.20 2.80 -1.69
CA LYS A 56 -6.18 2.29 -2.60
C LYS A 56 -5.25 1.28 -1.91
N ARG A 57 -4.85 1.58 -0.67
CA ARG A 57 -4.02 0.67 0.14
C ARG A 57 -4.77 -0.60 0.48
N LEU A 58 -5.97 -0.49 1.07
CA LEU A 58 -6.80 -1.65 1.44
C LEU A 58 -7.12 -2.56 0.25
N ASN A 59 -7.42 -1.99 -0.92
CA ASN A 59 -7.60 -2.78 -2.13
C ASN A 59 -6.31 -3.51 -2.57
N ALA A 60 -5.14 -2.89 -2.38
CA ALA A 60 -3.87 -3.54 -2.64
C ALA A 60 -3.59 -4.66 -1.62
N ASP A 61 -3.94 -4.46 -0.36
CA ASP A 61 -3.76 -5.45 0.68
C ASP A 61 -4.67 -6.67 0.50
N LEU A 62 -5.94 -6.48 0.11
CA LEU A 62 -6.82 -7.60 -0.25
C LEU A 62 -6.23 -8.46 -1.38
N ARG A 63 -5.60 -7.82 -2.38
CA ARG A 63 -4.92 -8.57 -3.46
C ARG A 63 -3.71 -9.34 -2.92
N ARG A 64 -2.92 -8.73 -2.02
CA ARG A 64 -1.77 -9.39 -1.40
C ARG A 64 -2.19 -10.57 -0.54
N ILE A 65 -3.24 -10.40 0.27
CA ILE A 65 -3.84 -11.47 1.07
C ILE A 65 -4.31 -12.60 0.15
N GLY A 66 -5.04 -12.30 -0.93
CA GLY A 66 -5.48 -13.33 -1.88
C GLY A 66 -4.32 -14.13 -2.47
N VAL A 67 -3.25 -13.46 -2.89
CA VAL A 67 -2.04 -14.12 -3.41
C VAL A 67 -1.35 -14.95 -2.32
N ALA A 68 -1.19 -14.40 -1.12
CA ALA A 68 -0.52 -15.09 -0.02
C ALA A 68 -1.33 -16.29 0.50
N ALA A 69 -2.65 -16.17 0.63
CA ALA A 69 -3.54 -17.24 1.05
C ALA A 69 -3.52 -18.43 0.08
N ALA A 70 -3.32 -18.18 -1.21
CA ALA A 70 -3.14 -19.24 -2.21
C ALA A 70 -1.87 -20.08 -1.99
N THR A 71 -0.87 -19.56 -1.27
CA THR A 71 0.36 -20.30 -0.94
C THR A 71 0.20 -21.23 0.25
N VAL A 72 -0.86 -21.06 1.06
CA VAL A 72 -1.18 -21.95 2.19
C VAL A 72 -1.92 -23.17 1.66
N LYS A 73 -1.35 -24.36 1.83
CA LYS A 73 -1.96 -25.62 1.40
C LYS A 73 -2.91 -26.14 2.47
N GLY A 74 -4.20 -26.28 2.13
CA GLY A 74 -5.22 -26.73 3.06
C GLY A 74 -5.54 -25.70 4.15
N TYR A 75 -6.19 -26.19 5.20
CA TYR A 75 -6.49 -25.41 6.40
C TYR A 75 -5.37 -25.58 7.42
N THR A 76 -4.98 -24.48 8.05
CA THR A 76 -3.91 -24.43 9.03
C THR A 76 -4.32 -23.56 10.21
N GLU A 77 -3.69 -23.75 11.35
CA GLU A 77 -3.92 -22.88 12.50
C GLU A 77 -3.26 -21.51 12.30
N ASN A 78 -1.99 -21.50 11.89
CA ASN A 78 -1.13 -20.30 11.85
C ASN A 78 -0.81 -19.76 10.45
N GLY A 79 -1.30 -20.40 9.38
CA GLY A 79 -0.95 -19.98 8.01
C GLY A 79 0.54 -20.17 7.72
N ASN A 80 1.11 -19.22 6.98
CA ASN A 80 2.54 -19.13 6.71
C ASN A 80 3.01 -17.67 6.80
N ALA A 81 4.33 -17.46 6.74
CA ALA A 81 4.93 -16.13 6.88
C ALA A 81 4.40 -15.11 5.85
N ALA A 82 4.13 -15.54 4.61
CA ALA A 82 3.62 -14.65 3.57
C ALA A 82 2.19 -14.18 3.89
N LEU A 83 1.33 -15.09 4.36
CA LEU A 83 -0.03 -14.76 4.75
C LEU A 83 -0.06 -13.86 5.98
N ASN A 84 0.70 -14.20 7.02
CA ASN A 84 0.77 -13.40 8.24
C ASN A 84 1.24 -11.96 7.95
N SER A 85 2.32 -11.80 7.18
CA SER A 85 2.80 -10.46 6.80
C SER A 85 1.79 -9.66 5.97
N ALA A 86 1.00 -10.34 5.12
CA ALA A 86 -0.05 -9.67 4.34
C ALA A 86 -1.23 -9.23 5.22
N VAL A 87 -1.60 -10.04 6.21
CA VAL A 87 -2.65 -9.73 7.21
C VAL A 87 -2.19 -8.59 8.12
N ASP A 88 -0.98 -8.65 8.69
CA ASP A 88 -0.45 -7.59 9.57
C ASP A 88 -0.46 -6.22 8.88
N ARG A 89 -0.03 -6.18 7.60
CA ARG A 89 -0.05 -4.94 6.81
C ARG A 89 -1.47 -4.43 6.60
N PHE A 90 -2.40 -5.32 6.29
CA PHE A 90 -3.81 -4.96 6.12
C PHE A 90 -4.38 -4.37 7.42
N GLU A 91 -4.07 -4.97 8.57
CA GLU A 91 -4.53 -4.48 9.87
C GLU A 91 -4.03 -3.06 10.17
N LEU A 92 -2.77 -2.76 9.83
CA LEU A 92 -2.23 -1.40 9.94
C LEU A 92 -2.96 -0.39 9.04
N ASP A 93 -3.27 -0.75 7.80
CA ASP A 93 -3.93 0.15 6.86
C ASP A 93 -5.45 0.28 7.14
N VAL A 94 -6.09 -0.74 7.72
CA VAL A 94 -7.52 -0.69 8.11
C VAL A 94 -7.72 0.07 9.42
N ALA A 95 -6.73 0.09 10.31
CA ALA A 95 -6.75 0.92 11.52
C ALA A 95 -6.83 2.43 11.20
N GLY A 96 -6.38 2.86 10.02
CA GLY A 96 -6.50 4.24 9.57
C GLY A 96 -7.93 4.78 9.67
N GLU A 97 -8.09 6.04 10.10
CA GLU A 97 -9.40 6.61 10.44
C GLU A 97 -10.03 7.46 9.33
N ALA A 98 -9.45 7.47 8.12
CA ALA A 98 -9.98 8.32 7.05
C ALA A 98 -11.33 7.81 6.52
N LEU A 99 -11.49 6.48 6.44
CA LEU A 99 -12.73 5.82 6.05
C LEU A 99 -13.68 5.63 7.23
N PRO A 100 -15.01 5.73 7.01
CA PRO A 100 -16.00 5.41 8.02
C PRO A 100 -15.85 3.98 8.56
N VAL A 101 -16.24 3.76 9.82
CA VAL A 101 -16.24 2.44 10.49
C VAL A 101 -16.88 1.36 9.63
N HIS A 102 -18.10 1.59 9.11
CA HIS A 102 -18.80 0.61 8.29
C HIS A 102 -18.00 0.20 7.04
N GLU A 103 -17.32 1.14 6.40
CA GLU A 103 -16.53 0.85 5.20
C GLU A 103 -15.30 0.01 5.56
N ARG A 104 -14.63 0.35 6.67
CA ARG A 104 -13.49 -0.42 7.20
C ARG A 104 -13.90 -1.84 7.60
N SER A 105 -15.03 -2.01 8.28
CA SER A 105 -15.59 -3.33 8.61
C SER A 105 -15.90 -4.16 7.36
N ARG A 106 -16.37 -3.54 6.26
CA ARG A 106 -16.55 -4.25 4.99
C ARG A 106 -15.25 -4.71 4.35
N TYR A 107 -14.14 -4.00 4.54
CA TYR A 107 -12.83 -4.49 4.11
C TYR A 107 -12.38 -5.69 4.94
N ILE A 108 -12.65 -5.70 6.25
CA ILE A 108 -12.38 -6.85 7.12
C ILE A 108 -13.19 -8.06 6.68
N ASP A 109 -14.49 -7.91 6.40
CA ASP A 109 -15.33 -9.02 5.89
C ASP A 109 -14.71 -9.67 4.65
N ARG A 110 -14.18 -8.85 3.73
CA ARG A 110 -13.53 -9.32 2.50
C ARG A 110 -12.20 -10.01 2.78
N ALA A 111 -11.39 -9.48 3.69
CA ALA A 111 -10.14 -10.11 4.10
C ALA A 111 -10.41 -11.46 4.80
N ALA A 112 -11.38 -11.48 5.72
CA ALA A 112 -11.82 -12.66 6.46
C ALA A 112 -12.29 -13.77 5.51
N ALA A 113 -13.04 -13.43 4.46
CA ALA A 113 -13.46 -14.39 3.43
C ALA A 113 -12.27 -15.02 2.65
N LEU A 114 -11.16 -14.28 2.48
CA LEU A 114 -9.97 -14.79 1.82
C LEU A 114 -9.15 -15.72 2.73
N VAL A 115 -9.09 -15.43 4.04
CA VAL A 115 -8.22 -16.17 4.98
C VAL A 115 -8.93 -17.28 5.74
N GLY A 116 -10.24 -17.17 5.99
CA GLY A 116 -11.02 -18.10 6.80
C GLY A 116 -10.90 -19.57 6.35
N PRO A 117 -10.92 -19.88 5.04
CA PRO A 117 -10.72 -21.24 4.56
C PRO A 117 -9.28 -21.78 4.71
N ARG A 118 -8.31 -20.95 5.12
CA ARG A 118 -6.86 -21.26 5.07
C ARG A 118 -6.17 -21.19 6.41
N CYS A 119 -6.57 -20.25 7.27
CA CYS A 119 -5.84 -19.93 8.50
C CYS A 119 -6.79 -19.49 9.63
N TYR A 120 -6.85 -20.30 10.69
CA TYR A 120 -7.68 -20.02 11.87
C TYR A 120 -7.29 -18.72 12.56
N LEU A 121 -6.03 -18.59 12.97
CA LEU A 121 -5.58 -17.45 13.77
C LEU A 121 -5.52 -16.16 12.95
N CYS A 122 -5.26 -16.25 11.65
CA CYS A 122 -5.37 -15.09 10.75
C CYS A 122 -6.80 -14.56 10.67
N PHE A 123 -7.80 -15.45 10.65
CA PHE A 123 -9.20 -15.04 10.70
C PHE A 123 -9.55 -14.41 12.05
N GLN A 124 -9.11 -15.02 13.15
CA GLN A 124 -9.35 -14.48 14.49
C GLN A 124 -8.71 -13.10 14.71
N ALA A 125 -7.51 -12.87 14.17
CA ALA A 125 -6.86 -11.57 14.21
C ALA A 125 -7.71 -10.48 13.53
N LEU A 126 -8.21 -10.76 12.33
CA LEU A 126 -9.07 -9.84 11.58
C LEU A 126 -10.38 -9.52 12.33
N GLU A 127 -11.02 -10.51 12.94
CA GLU A 127 -12.24 -10.31 13.71
C GLU A 127 -12.00 -9.56 15.02
N ALA A 128 -10.87 -9.82 15.70
CA ALA A 128 -10.49 -9.10 16.91
C ALA A 128 -10.20 -7.62 16.65
N ASN A 129 -9.67 -7.28 15.47
CA ASN A 129 -9.35 -5.90 15.08
C ASN A 129 -10.52 -5.16 14.39
N ARG A 130 -11.73 -5.72 14.42
CA ARG A 130 -12.91 -5.11 13.79
C ARG A 130 -13.22 -3.74 14.44
N PRO A 131 -13.26 -2.63 13.66
CA PRO A 131 -13.50 -1.32 14.23
C PRO A 131 -14.88 -1.24 14.88
N ILE A 132 -14.90 -0.87 16.15
CA ILE A 132 -16.13 -0.63 16.91
C ILE A 132 -16.59 0.80 16.61
N ALA A 133 -17.88 0.99 16.32
CA ALA A 133 -18.43 2.33 16.24
C ALA A 133 -18.32 2.96 17.64
N ALA A 134 -17.55 4.04 17.76
CA ALA A 134 -17.45 4.82 18.99
C ALA A 134 -18.81 5.52 19.28
N GLY A 135 -19.79 4.74 19.72
CA GLY A 135 -21.03 5.18 20.35
C GLY A 135 -21.02 4.90 21.85
N ALA A 136 -20.24 3.93 22.32
CA ALA A 136 -19.97 3.70 23.73
C ALA A 136 -18.62 4.34 24.09
N LYS A 137 -18.63 5.66 24.31
CA LYS A 137 -17.59 6.24 25.18
C LYS A 137 -17.88 5.68 26.56
N LEU A 138 -17.10 4.71 27.02
CA LEU A 138 -17.07 4.42 28.45
C LEU A 138 -16.57 5.71 29.12
N PRO A 139 -17.32 6.32 30.04
CA PRO A 139 -16.77 7.39 30.84
C PRO A 139 -15.53 6.84 31.54
N CYS A 140 -14.41 7.55 31.42
CA CYS A 140 -13.32 7.35 32.36
C CYS A 140 -13.83 7.92 33.68
N ASP A 141 -14.13 7.04 34.64
CA ASP A 141 -14.27 7.43 36.05
C ASP A 141 -12.89 7.78 36.63
#